data_AF-A0A920SIK8-F1
#
_entry.id   AF-A0A920SIK8-F1
#
_cell.length_a   1.000
_cell.length_b   1.000
_cell.length_c   1.000
_cell.angle_alpha   90.00
_cell.angle_beta   90.00
_cell.angle_gamma   90.00
#
_symmetry.space_group_name_H-M   'P 1'
#
loop_
_entity.id
_entity.type
_entity.pdbx_description
1 polymer ?
#
loop_
_entity_poly.entity_id
_entity_poly.type
_entity_poly.pdbx_seq_one_letter_code
_entity_poly.pdbx_strand_id
1 'polypeptide(L)' 'MQRIATEMNLSETVFLGPPETDQGTARVRIFTPRVEVPFAGHPTVGTALFIAHQELAGESAVSKTAAV' A
#
# COMPACT_ATOMS: atom_id res chain seq x y z
N MET A 1 7.50 -9.81 -0.28
CA MET A 1 6.21 -9.24 0.18
C MET A 1 5.12 -10.31 0.29
N GLN A 2 4.94 -11.21 -0.67
CA GLN A 2 3.96 -12.31 -0.57
C GLN A 2 4.03 -13.11 0.75
N ARG A 3 5.22 -13.54 1.20
CA ARG A 3 5.37 -14.27 2.47
C ARG A 3 4.83 -13.49 3.68
N ILE A 4 4.99 -12.16 3.68
CA ILE A 4 4.45 -11.30 4.74
C ILE A 4 2.92 -11.25 4.60
N ALA A 5 2.39 -11.02 3.40
CA ALA A 5 0.93 -11.03 3.19
C ALA A 5 0.28 -12.36 3.57
N THR A 6 0.96 -13.49 3.35
CA THR A 6 0.50 -14.82 3.78
C THR A 6 0.49 -14.93 5.32
N GLU A 7 1.52 -14.43 6.00
CA GLU A 7 1.60 -14.44 7.47
C GLU A 7 0.52 -13.54 8.10
N MET A 8 0.24 -12.37 7.50
CA MET A 8 -0.80 -11.45 7.98
C MET A 8 -2.21 -12.06 7.85
N ASN A 9 -2.42 -12.95 6.86
CA ASN A 9 -3.68 -13.66 6.61
C ASN A 9 -4.92 -12.73 6.57
N LEU A 10 -4.76 -11.53 6.01
CA LEU A 10 -5.83 -10.57 5.74
C LEU A 10 -6.35 -10.74 4.32
N SER A 11 -7.54 -10.19 4.03
CA SER A 11 -8.10 -10.20 2.67
C SER A 11 -7.14 -9.57 1.66
N GLU A 12 -6.56 -8.43 2.03
CA GLU A 12 -5.54 -7.72 1.25
C GLU A 12 -4.46 -7.14 2.17
N THR A 13 -3.25 -6.97 1.64
CA THR A 13 -2.13 -6.29 2.31
C THR A 13 -1.45 -5.38 1.30
N VAL A 14 -1.26 -4.10 1.68
CA VAL A 14 -0.69 -3.08 0.80
C VAL A 14 0.73 -2.74 1.22
N PHE A 15 1.65 -2.78 0.26
CA PHE A 15 3.02 -2.33 0.45
C PHE A 15 3.23 -1.05 -0.35
N LEU A 16 3.64 0.01 0.34
CA LEU A 16 4.04 1.27 -0.26
C LEU A 16 5.55 1.28 -0.55
N GLY A 17 5.92 1.88 -1.66
CA GLY A 17 7.31 2.14 -2.02
C GLY A 17 7.46 3.50 -2.71
N PRO A 18 8.69 3.87 -3.09
CA PRO A 18 8.94 5.10 -3.83
C PRO A 18 8.15 5.11 -5.14
N PRO A 19 7.66 6.27 -5.58
CA PRO A 19 6.94 6.38 -6.84
C PRO A 19 7.81 5.95 -8.02
N GLU A 20 7.19 5.33 -9.03
CA GLU A 20 7.89 4.86 -10.23
C GLU A 20 8.10 5.99 -11.26
N THR A 21 7.39 7.11 -11.12
CA THR A 21 7.48 8.29 -11.99
C THR A 21 7.47 9.57 -11.16
N ASP A 22 8.02 10.66 -11.70
CA ASP A 22 8.06 11.97 -11.03
C ASP A 22 6.66 12.59 -10.82
N GLN A 23 5.62 12.04 -11.45
CA GLN A 23 4.23 12.45 -11.28
C GLN A 23 3.46 11.60 -10.26
N GLY A 24 4.05 10.50 -9.78
CA GLY A 24 3.44 9.60 -8.81
C GLY A 24 3.79 9.98 -7.37
N THR A 25 2.89 9.69 -6.43
CA THR A 25 3.12 9.92 -5.00
C THR A 25 3.79 8.72 -4.32
N ALA A 26 3.35 7.51 -4.66
CA ALA A 26 3.92 6.26 -4.13
C ALA A 26 3.67 5.11 -5.10
N ARG A 27 4.54 4.11 -5.08
CA ARG A 27 4.26 2.81 -5.70
C ARG A 27 3.43 1.96 -4.75
N VAL A 28 2.35 1.38 -5.27
CA VAL A 28 1.42 0.55 -4.50
C VAL A 28 1.48 -0.88 -5.02
N ARG A 29 1.66 -1.85 -4.12
CA ARG A 29 1.55 -3.29 -4.43
C ARG A 29 0.57 -3.95 -3.48
N ILE A 30 -0.38 -4.69 -4.03
CA ILE A 30 -1.49 -5.28 -3.28
C ILE A 30 -1.38 -6.80 -3.34
N PHE A 31 -1.43 -7.45 -2.19
CA PHE A 31 -1.37 -8.91 -2.09
C PHE A 31 -2.58 -9.43 -1.35
N THR A 32 -3.15 -10.51 -1.85
CA THR A 32 -3.91 -11.45 -1.03
C THR A 32 -2.94 -12.44 -0.36
N PRO A 33 -3.37 -13.32 0.56
CA PRO A 33 -2.49 -14.33 1.16
C PRO A 33 -1.87 -15.30 0.14
N ARG A 34 -2.44 -15.40 -1.07
CA ARG A 34 -2.03 -16.36 -2.11
C ARG A 34 -1.30 -15.72 -3.28
N VAL A 35 -1.64 -14.49 -3.66
CA VAL A 35 -1.14 -13.87 -4.89
C VAL A 35 -1.14 -12.35 -4.82
N GLU A 36 -0.22 -11.74 -5.56
CA GLU A 36 -0.25 -10.32 -5.91
C GLU A 36 -1.39 -10.04 -6.88
N VAL A 37 -2.19 -9.01 -6.60
CA VAL A 37 -3.28 -8.57 -7.46
C VAL A 37 -2.95 -7.20 -8.05
N PRO A 38 -3.31 -6.92 -9.31
CA PRO A 38 -2.97 -5.67 -9.95
C PRO A 38 -3.77 -4.48 -9.38
N PHE A 39 -4.94 -4.76 -8.79
CA PHE A 39 -5.83 -3.74 -8.25
C PHE A 39 -6.82 -4.32 -7.24
N ALA A 40 -7.18 -3.51 -6.25
CA ALA A 40 -8.33 -3.72 -5.39
C ALA A 40 -8.90 -2.34 -4.98
N GLY A 41 -10.22 -2.19 -5.04
CA GLY A 41 -10.85 -0.87 -4.85
C GLY A 41 -10.68 -0.33 -3.43
N HIS A 42 -11.15 -1.08 -2.44
CA HIS A 42 -11.11 -0.65 -1.04
C HIS A 42 -9.67 -0.39 -0.52
N PRO A 43 -8.64 -1.21 -0.85
CA PRO A 43 -7.28 -0.91 -0.43
C PRO A 43 -6.70 0.31 -1.13
N THR A 44 -7.06 0.56 -2.41
CA THR A 44 -6.59 1.75 -3.13
C THR A 44 -7.09 3.04 -2.49
N VAL A 45 -8.39 3.11 -2.18
CA VAL A 45 -8.98 4.31 -1.54
C VAL A 45 -8.42 4.49 -0.12
N GLY A 46 -8.34 3.42 0.67
CA GLY A 46 -7.76 3.47 2.01
C GLY A 46 -6.30 3.93 2.00
N THR A 47 -5.52 3.46 1.03
CA THR A 47 -4.13 3.86 0.85
C THR A 47 -3.98 5.32 0.45
N ALA A 48 -4.83 5.83 -0.45
CA ALA A 48 -4.83 7.24 -0.83
C ALA A 48 -5.12 8.15 0.37
N LEU A 49 -6.11 7.79 1.21
CA LEU A 49 -6.42 8.52 2.44
C LEU A 49 -5.27 8.47 3.46
N PHE A 50 -4.65 7.30 3.63
CA PHE A 50 -3.49 7.14 4.50
C PHE A 50 -2.32 8.04 4.08
N ILE A 51 -2.00 8.08 2.79
CA ILE A 51 -0.93 8.95 2.26
C ILE A 51 -1.29 10.42 2.46
N ALA A 52 -2.51 10.84 2.12
CA ALA A 52 -2.95 12.22 2.30
C ALA A 52 -2.87 12.65 3.78
N HIS A 53 -3.25 11.77 4.71
CA HIS A 53 -3.14 12.04 6.14
C HIS A 53 -1.68 12.16 6.61
N GLN A 54 -0.78 11.32 6.09
CA GLN A 54 0.65 11.40 6.38
C GLN A 54 1.27 12.71 5.87
N GLU A 55 0.93 13.14 4.66
CA GLU A 55 1.41 14.40 4.08
C GLU A 55 0.93 15.62 4.87
N LEU A 56 -0.34 15.62 5.28
CA LEU A 56 -0.89 16.67 6.17
C LEU A 56 -0.20 16.70 7.54
N ALA A 57 0.28 15.55 8.03
CA ALA A 57 1.05 15.44 9.26
C ALA A 57 2.55 15.78 9.07
N GLY A 58 3.00 16.06 7.84
CA GLY A 58 4.40 16.35 7.53
C GLY A 58 5.33 15.12 7.52
N GLU A 59 4.77 13.91 7.42
CA GLU A 59 5.53 12.66 7.42
C GLU A 59 5.59 12.01 6.03
N SER A 60 6.75 11.48 5.64
CA SER A 60 6.89 10.77 4.36
C SER A 60 6.46 9.30 4.48
N ALA A 61 5.51 8.86 3.64
CA ALA A 61 4.95 7.50 3.67
C ALA A 61 5.80 6.44 2.93
N VAL A 62 6.91 6.82 2.32
CA VAL A 62 7.67 6.05 1.31
C VAL A 62 8.31 4.74 1.82
N SER A 63 8.25 4.44 3.12
CA SER A 63 8.77 3.20 3.71
C SER A 63 7.83 2.59 4.76
N LYS A 64 6.51 2.60 4.52
CA LYS A 64 5.53 2.03 5.46
C LYS A 64 4.69 0.92 4.81
N THR A 65 4.45 -0.15 5.56
CA THR A 65 3.48 -1.19 5.21
C THR A 65 2.12 -0.78 5.78
N ALA A 66 1.06 -0.84 4.96
CA ALA A 66 -0.29 -0.54 5.39
C ALA A 66 -1.19 -1.78 5.22
N ALA A 67 -1.88 -2.15 6.29
CA ALA A 67 -2.96 -3.13 6.24
C ALA A 67 -4.28 -2.34 6.28
N VAL A 68 -5.15 -2.59 5.31
CA VAL A 68 -6.53 -2.06 5.29
C VAL A 68 -7.48 -3.24 5.44
#